data_AF-A0AA39N209-F1
#
_entry.id   AF-A0AA39N209-F1
#
_cell.length_a   1.000
_cell.length_b   1.000
_cell.length_c   1.000
_cell.angle_alpha   90.00
_cell.angle_beta   90.00
_cell.angle_gamma   90.00
#
_symmetry.space_group_name_H-M   'P 1'
#
loop_
_entity.id
_entity.type
_entity.pdbx_description
1 polymer ?
#
loop_
_entity_poly.entity_id
_entity_poly.type
_entity_poly.pdbx_seq_one_letter_code
_entity_poly.pdbx_strand_id
1 'polypeptide(L)'
;MEKRVLRVLYTVNHSPQYILARSPCPVTVSLLRPTDGQHSGGIGYASVSLKSCIETICTTSPELLQSDTRDFSVYVLDPLESESAPEPVNIPSEAEGSKMAEGQARGVAVGLGLMSWALAAEGEEALVNGTLTRTGSGQEALEVVFALRETYSHREGIIPCCLYSLGIRRVLKHRASSRRSTRQLPLPLS
;
A
#
# COMPACT_ATOMS: atom_id res chain seq x y z
N MET A 1 -1.36 13.69 -15.37
CA MET A 1 -1.19 12.27 -14.98
C MET A 1 -0.23 11.64 -15.95
N GLU A 2 0.90 11.14 -15.46
CA GLU A 2 1.94 10.51 -16.29
C GLU A 2 1.90 8.99 -16.14
N LYS A 3 2.47 8.25 -17.10
CA LYS A 3 2.60 6.80 -17.00
C LYS A 3 4.03 6.41 -16.69
N ARG A 4 4.25 5.65 -15.61
CA ARG A 4 5.58 5.18 -15.18
C ARG A 4 5.53 3.70 -14.84
N VAL A 5 6.65 3.00 -15.02
CA VAL A 5 6.79 1.64 -14.48
C VAL A 5 6.82 1.72 -12.96
N LEU A 6 6.04 0.88 -12.29
CA LEU A 6 6.02 0.79 -10.83
C LEU A 6 7.01 -0.27 -10.36
N ARG A 7 7.80 0.07 -9.35
CA ARG A 7 8.71 -0.80 -8.62
C ARG A 7 8.28 -0.79 -7.16
N VAL A 8 7.79 -1.92 -6.68
CA VAL A 8 7.37 -2.07 -5.28
C VAL A 8 8.39 -2.94 -4.58
N LEU A 9 9.23 -2.33 -3.75
CA LEU A 9 10.12 -3.07 -2.85
C LEU A 9 9.33 -3.39 -1.59
N TYR A 10 9.32 -4.64 -1.15
CA TYR A 10 8.61 -5.00 0.07
C TYR A 10 9.31 -6.07 0.89
N THR A 11 9.04 -6.05 2.18
CA THR A 11 9.43 -7.10 3.14
C THR A 11 8.19 -7.79 3.68
N VAL A 12 8.36 -9.02 4.15
CA VAL A 12 7.29 -9.79 4.80
C VAL A 12 7.79 -10.21 6.20
N ASN A 13 6.97 -10.01 7.23
CA ASN A 13 7.23 -10.44 8.61
C ASN A 13 8.60 -9.99 9.17
N HIS A 14 8.97 -8.73 8.90
CA HIS A 14 10.26 -8.16 9.31
C HIS A 14 11.50 -8.88 8.74
N SER A 15 11.34 -9.64 7.66
CA SER A 15 12.49 -10.16 6.91
C SER A 15 13.38 -9.01 6.45
N PRO A 16 14.71 -9.06 6.66
CA PRO A 16 15.63 -8.03 6.19
C PRO A 16 15.79 -8.03 4.66
N GLN A 17 15.28 -9.06 3.98
CA GLN A 17 15.40 -9.20 2.54
C GLN A 17 14.22 -8.54 1.83
N TYR A 18 14.52 -7.58 0.95
CA TYR A 18 13.54 -7.01 0.04
C TYR A 18 13.23 -7.95 -1.12
N ILE A 19 11.94 -7.99 -1.47
CA ILE A 19 11.44 -8.55 -2.72
C ILE A 19 11.00 -7.38 -3.61
N LEU A 20 11.33 -7.44 -4.90
CA LEU A 20 10.96 -6.41 -5.88
C LEU A 20 9.82 -6.93 -6.75
N ALA A 21 8.64 -6.34 -6.61
CA ALA A 21 7.55 -6.49 -7.56
C ALA A 21 7.61 -5.36 -8.60
N ARG A 22 7.44 -5.69 -9.88
CA ARG A 22 7.43 -4.71 -10.98
C ARG A 22 6.11 -4.79 -11.72
N SER A 23 5.49 -3.64 -11.99
CA SER A 23 4.27 -3.65 -12.78
C SER A 23 4.58 -4.14 -14.21
N PRO A 24 3.75 -5.02 -14.79
CA PRO A 24 3.94 -5.49 -16.17
C PRO A 24 3.70 -4.38 -17.19
N CYS A 25 2.88 -3.39 -16.85
CA CYS A 25 2.55 -2.23 -17.67
C CYS A 25 2.80 -0.93 -16.89
N PRO A 26 3.07 0.19 -17.57
CA PRO A 26 3.12 1.51 -16.92
C PRO A 26 1.80 1.87 -16.26
N VAL A 27 1.85 2.32 -15.01
CA VAL A 27 0.71 2.78 -14.22
C VAL A 27 0.63 4.29 -14.20
N THR A 28 -0.58 4.82 -13.97
CA THR A 28 -0.78 6.26 -13.85
C THR A 28 -0.23 6.77 -12.52
N VAL A 29 0.60 7.82 -12.58
CA VAL A 29 1.17 8.50 -11.41
C VAL A 29 0.89 9.99 -11.45
N SER A 30 0.84 10.58 -10.26
CA SER A 30 0.70 12.02 -10.05
C SER A 30 2.06 12.55 -9.58
N LEU A 31 2.78 13.24 -10.47
CA LEU A 31 4.03 13.88 -10.10
C LEU A 31 3.80 14.94 -9.01
N LEU A 32 4.63 14.89 -7.98
CA LEU A 32 4.68 15.90 -6.95
C LEU A 32 5.77 16.89 -7.36
N ARG A 33 5.35 18.08 -7.83
CA ARG A 33 6.31 19.11 -8.21
C ARG A 33 6.90 19.73 -6.94
N PRO A 34 8.24 19.86 -6.84
CA PRO A 34 8.82 20.70 -5.80
C PRO A 34 8.31 22.13 -6.03
N THR A 35 7.81 22.76 -4.97
CA THR A 35 7.37 24.16 -4.97
C THR A 35 8.54 25.03 -5.46
N ASP A 36 8.26 25.94 -6.39
CA ASP A 36 9.19 26.68 -7.25
C ASP A 36 10.56 27.01 -6.63
N GLY A 37 11.65 26.53 -7.25
CA GLY A 37 13.00 27.08 -7.02
C GLY A 37 14.18 26.16 -7.29
N GLN A 38 14.04 24.83 -7.14
CA GLN A 38 15.20 23.93 -7.21
C GLN A 38 15.36 23.29 -8.59
N HIS A 39 15.85 24.07 -9.55
CA HIS A 39 16.29 23.54 -10.84
C HIS A 39 17.59 22.72 -10.65
N SER A 40 17.56 21.49 -11.19
CA SER A 40 18.71 20.63 -11.52
C SER A 40 19.36 19.85 -10.36
N GLY A 41 18.79 18.68 -10.03
CA GLY A 41 19.52 17.60 -9.35
C GLY A 41 18.79 16.85 -8.24
N GLY A 42 17.60 17.30 -7.84
CA GLY A 42 16.84 16.72 -6.71
C GLY A 42 16.18 15.37 -7.04
N ILE A 43 15.99 14.57 -5.98
CA ILE A 43 15.16 13.36 -6.00
C ILE A 43 13.71 13.78 -6.32
N GLY A 44 13.12 13.22 -7.38
CA GLY A 44 11.73 13.49 -7.73
C GLY A 44 10.76 12.60 -6.96
N TYR A 45 9.56 13.10 -6.65
CA TYR A 45 8.53 12.33 -5.96
C TYR A 45 7.25 12.22 -6.81
N ALA A 46 6.52 11.14 -6.63
CA ALA A 46 5.21 10.97 -7.25
C ALA A 46 4.30 10.11 -6.37
N SER A 47 3.00 10.29 -6.53
CA SER A 47 1.98 9.47 -5.88
C SER A 47 1.38 8.46 -6.87
N VAL A 48 1.01 7.30 -6.36
CA VAL A 48 0.32 6.22 -7.09
C VAL A 48 -0.75 5.61 -6.20
N SER A 49 -1.75 4.94 -6.78
CA SER A 49 -2.75 4.28 -5.96
C SER A 49 -2.19 3.08 -5.20
N LEU A 50 -2.58 2.96 -3.94
CA LEU A 50 -2.26 1.83 -3.07
C LEU A 50 -2.70 0.52 -3.71
N LYS A 51 -3.89 0.50 -4.30
CA LYS A 51 -4.44 -0.67 -4.99
C LYS A 51 -3.52 -1.19 -6.08
N SER A 52 -3.01 -0.29 -6.95
CA SER A 52 -2.03 -0.67 -7.99
C SER A 52 -0.76 -1.29 -7.41
N CYS A 53 -0.29 -0.80 -6.27
CA CYS A 53 0.88 -1.35 -5.58
C CYS A 53 0.61 -2.75 -5.03
N ILE A 54 -0.51 -2.94 -4.33
CA ILE A 54 -0.89 -4.23 -3.75
C ILE A 54 -1.16 -5.26 -4.85
N GLU A 55 -1.87 -4.90 -5.92
CA GLU A 55 -2.09 -5.79 -7.07
C GLU A 55 -0.76 -6.23 -7.72
N THR A 56 0.21 -5.30 -7.81
CA THR A 56 1.55 -5.59 -8.34
C THR A 56 2.31 -6.58 -7.44
N ILE A 57 2.21 -6.41 -6.11
CA ILE A 57 2.75 -7.37 -5.13
C ILE A 57 2.08 -8.73 -5.30
N CYS A 58 0.75 -8.81 -5.31
CA CYS A 58 -0.01 -10.05 -5.44
C CYS A 58 0.32 -10.82 -6.73
N THR A 59 0.54 -10.09 -7.83
CA THR A 59 0.91 -10.70 -9.11
C THR A 59 2.30 -11.35 -9.04
N THR A 60 3.22 -10.75 -8.27
CA THR A 60 4.60 -11.25 -8.12
C THR A 60 4.70 -12.35 -7.05
N SER A 61 3.91 -12.24 -5.99
CA SER A 61 3.88 -13.13 -4.83
C SER A 61 2.46 -13.63 -4.56
N PRO A 62 1.94 -14.56 -5.37
CA PRO A 62 0.59 -15.09 -5.22
C PRO A 62 0.37 -15.85 -3.90
N GLU A 63 1.44 -16.33 -3.26
CA GLU A 63 1.40 -16.98 -1.94
C GLU A 63 0.78 -16.08 -0.85
N LEU A 64 0.86 -14.76 -1.01
CA LEU A 64 0.24 -13.80 -0.09
C LEU A 64 -1.30 -13.81 -0.17
N LEU A 65 -1.87 -14.35 -1.25
CA LEU A 65 -3.31 -14.49 -1.45
C LEU A 65 -3.86 -15.89 -1.17
N GLN A 66 -2.99 -16.91 -1.03
CA GLN A 66 -3.42 -18.31 -1.00
C GLN A 66 -4.12 -18.74 0.30
N SER A 67 -4.03 -17.95 1.37
CA SER A 67 -4.48 -18.33 2.70
C SER A 67 -5.68 -17.52 3.17
N ASP A 68 -6.86 -18.13 3.19
CA ASP A 68 -8.11 -17.56 3.70
C ASP A 68 -8.07 -17.14 5.19
N THR A 69 -7.08 -17.63 5.93
CA THR A 69 -6.89 -17.39 7.37
C THR A 69 -5.87 -16.31 7.69
N ARG A 70 -5.15 -15.79 6.69
CA ARG A 70 -4.08 -14.82 6.87
C ARG A 70 -4.44 -13.54 6.12
N ASP A 71 -4.09 -12.41 6.72
CA ASP A 71 -4.13 -11.09 6.10
C ASP A 71 -2.83 -10.36 6.45
N PHE A 72 -2.56 -9.23 5.81
CA PHE A 72 -1.34 -8.47 6.04
C PHE A 72 -1.67 -7.05 6.42
N SER A 73 -1.10 -6.57 7.53
CA SER A 73 -1.00 -5.14 7.79
C SER A 73 0.01 -4.53 6.84
N VAL A 74 -0.38 -3.45 6.18
CA VAL A 74 0.41 -2.74 5.17
C VAL A 74 1.00 -1.48 5.77
N TYR A 75 2.32 -1.37 5.69
CA TYR A 75 3.06 -0.16 6.03
C TYR A 75 3.83 0.31 4.80
N VAL A 76 3.76 1.60 4.47
CA VAL A 76 4.58 2.22 3.43
C VAL A 76 5.64 3.10 4.07
N LEU A 77 6.85 3.13 3.52
CA LEU A 77 7.83 4.15 3.89
C LEU A 77 7.57 5.39 3.02
N ASP A 78 6.96 6.41 3.61
CA ASP A 78 6.70 7.67 2.90
C ASP A 78 7.96 8.56 2.95
N PRO A 79 8.57 8.90 1.80
CA PRO A 79 9.74 9.75 1.76
C PRO A 79 9.45 11.20 2.19
N LEU A 80 8.23 11.71 2.01
CA LEU A 80 7.88 13.11 2.27
C LEU A 80 7.72 13.41 3.77
N GLU A 81 7.30 12.40 4.54
CA GLU A 81 7.18 12.53 6.00
C GLU A 81 8.55 12.68 6.68
N SER A 82 9.63 12.21 6.04
CA SER A 82 11.00 12.42 6.55
C SER A 82 11.49 13.85 6.38
N GLU A 83 11.04 14.55 5.33
CA GLU A 83 11.39 15.95 5.07
C GLU A 83 10.62 16.92 5.99
N SER A 84 9.51 16.48 6.58
CA SER A 84 8.71 17.26 7.53
C SER A 84 9.16 17.10 8.99
N ALA A 85 10.10 16.20 9.27
CA ALA A 85 10.70 16.09 10.59
C ALA A 85 11.52 17.37 10.89
N PRO A 86 11.35 18.01 12.05
CA PRO A 86 12.13 19.20 12.40
C PRO A 86 13.62 18.86 12.31
N GLU A 87 14.40 19.74 11.68
CA GLU A 87 15.86 19.60 11.62
C GLU A 87 16.37 19.26 13.03
N PRO A 88 17.19 18.21 13.19
CA PRO A 88 17.82 17.95 14.47
C PRO A 88 18.60 19.22 14.83
N VAL A 89 18.19 19.86 15.94
CA VAL A 89 18.90 21.00 16.50
C VAL A 89 20.38 20.63 16.61
N ASN A 90 21.21 21.34 15.83
CA ASN A 90 22.65 21.17 15.79
C ASN A 90 23.23 21.37 17.19
N ILE A 91 23.44 20.27 17.91
CA ILE A 91 24.44 20.23 18.98
C ILE A 91 25.76 20.02 18.22
N PRO A 92 26.69 20.99 18.24
CA PRO A 92 27.96 20.85 17.56
C PRO A 92 28.75 19.71 18.24
N SER A 93 28.73 18.53 17.64
CA SER A 93 29.76 17.53 17.84
C SER A 93 30.62 17.53 16.60
N GLU A 94 31.85 18.01 16.78
CA GLU A 94 32.95 17.85 15.84
C GLU A 94 33.17 16.35 15.61
N ALA A 95 32.53 15.81 14.58
CA ALA A 95 32.85 14.50 14.03
C ALA A 95 32.69 14.59 12.52
N GLU A 96 33.85 14.75 11.89
CA GLU A 96 34.06 14.73 10.46
C GLU A 96 33.42 13.49 9.81
N GLY A 97 32.86 13.70 8.62
CA GLY A 97 32.90 12.71 7.55
C GLY A 97 32.31 11.32 7.88
N SER A 98 30.99 11.21 7.89
CA SER A 98 30.37 9.92 7.63
C SER A 98 29.26 10.06 6.59
N LYS A 99 29.65 9.84 5.33
CA LYS A 99 28.77 9.29 4.28
C LYS A 99 28.28 7.91 4.77
N MET A 100 27.34 7.89 5.70
CA MET A 100 26.74 6.65 6.17
C MET A 100 25.57 6.27 5.25
N ALA A 101 25.79 5.15 4.55
CA ALA A 101 24.80 4.23 3.99
C ALA A 101 23.87 4.73 2.87
N GLU A 102 24.36 4.62 1.62
CA GLU A 102 23.55 4.08 0.53
C GLU A 102 22.97 2.72 0.97
N GLY A 103 21.71 2.65 1.38
CA GLY A 103 21.06 1.38 1.69
C GLY A 103 19.93 1.41 2.72
N GLN A 104 19.79 2.49 3.50
CA GLN A 104 18.62 2.65 4.38
C GLN A 104 17.56 3.48 3.66
N ALA A 105 16.43 2.84 3.35
CA ALA A 105 15.26 3.52 2.80
C ALA A 105 14.87 4.68 3.73
N ARG A 106 15.11 5.92 3.27
CA ARG A 106 14.69 7.14 3.94
C ARG A 106 13.17 7.22 3.82
N GLY A 107 12.47 7.32 4.95
CA GLY A 107 11.02 7.40 4.98
C GLY A 107 10.47 7.14 6.38
N VAL A 108 9.30 7.69 6.66
CA VAL A 108 8.54 7.35 7.88
C VAL A 108 7.57 6.23 7.54
N ALA A 109 7.49 5.21 8.40
CA ALA A 109 6.53 4.14 8.22
C ALA A 109 5.10 4.63 8.51
N VAL A 110 4.27 4.67 7.47
CA VAL A 110 2.85 5.05 7.53
C VAL A 110 1.99 3.78 7.44
N GLY A 111 1.10 3.58 8.40
CA GLY A 111 0.16 2.45 8.41
C GLY A 111 -1.03 2.69 7.48
N LEU A 112 -1.30 1.75 6.59
CA LEU A 112 -2.36 1.85 5.57
C LEU A 112 -3.52 0.86 5.78
N GLY A 113 -3.50 0.13 6.90
CA GLY A 113 -4.54 -0.85 7.23
C GLY A 113 -4.24 -2.25 6.67
N LEU A 114 -5.30 -3.02 6.43
CA LEU A 114 -5.19 -4.40 5.95
C LEU A 114 -5.12 -4.50 4.43
N MET A 115 -4.34 -5.45 3.94
CA MET A 115 -4.18 -5.75 2.52
C MET A 115 -5.51 -6.15 1.87
N SER A 116 -6.33 -6.95 2.57
CA SER A 116 -7.68 -7.28 2.11
C SER A 116 -8.58 -6.06 1.92
N TRP A 117 -8.45 -5.03 2.77
CA TRP A 117 -9.23 -3.79 2.65
C TRP A 117 -8.79 -2.97 1.45
N ALA A 118 -7.48 -2.89 1.20
CA ALA A 118 -6.94 -2.18 0.03
C ALA A 118 -7.42 -2.81 -1.29
N LEU A 119 -7.53 -4.15 -1.35
CA LEU A 119 -8.03 -4.86 -2.52
C LEU A 119 -9.56 -4.74 -2.70
N ALA A 120 -10.30 -4.77 -1.59
CA ALA A 120 -11.77 -4.67 -1.59
C ALA A 120 -12.31 -3.23 -1.70
N ALA A 121 -11.43 -2.22 -1.64
CA ALA A 121 -11.83 -0.83 -1.76
C ALA A 121 -12.45 -0.56 -3.15
N GLU A 122 -13.72 -0.19 -3.14
CA GLU A 122 -14.44 0.41 -4.27
C GLU A 122 -14.68 1.88 -3.94
N GLY A 123 -14.00 2.80 -4.65
CA GLY A 123 -14.15 4.25 -4.44
C GLY A 123 -12.83 5.01 -4.43
N GLU A 124 -12.71 5.99 -3.52
CA GLU A 124 -11.53 6.84 -3.36
C GLU A 124 -10.31 6.00 -2.99
N GLU A 125 -9.41 5.84 -3.96
CA GLU A 125 -8.20 5.03 -3.79
C GLU A 125 -7.20 5.80 -2.92
N ALA A 126 -6.77 5.20 -1.80
CA ALA A 126 -5.66 5.72 -1.04
C ALA A 126 -4.43 5.88 -1.95
N LEU A 127 -3.77 7.04 -1.86
CA LEU A 127 -2.54 7.32 -2.60
C LEU A 127 -1.33 7.08 -1.70
N VAL A 128 -0.26 6.56 -2.29
CA VAL A 128 1.03 6.38 -1.62
C VAL A 128 2.10 7.14 -2.38
N ASN A 129 3.02 7.74 -1.64
CA ASN A 129 4.13 8.50 -2.19
C ASN A 129 5.35 7.61 -2.36
N GLY A 130 6.07 7.83 -3.46
CA GLY A 130 7.30 7.13 -3.77
C GLY A 130 8.32 8.04 -4.43
N THR A 131 9.49 7.47 -4.65
CA THR A 131 10.63 8.16 -5.26
C THR A 131 10.74 7.81 -6.73
N LEU A 132 10.94 8.81 -7.58
CA LEU A 132 11.29 8.61 -8.99
C LEU A 132 12.76 8.21 -9.07
N THR A 133 13.00 6.98 -9.52
CA THR A 133 14.34 6.40 -9.65
C THR A 133 14.63 6.10 -11.11
N ARG A 134 15.89 6.29 -11.52
CA ARG A 134 16.35 5.85 -12.85
C ARG A 134 16.82 4.41 -12.75
N THR A 135 16.19 3.53 -13.51
CA THR A 135 16.58 2.12 -13.61
C THR A 135 17.87 1.96 -14.40
N GLY A 136 18.54 0.81 -14.29
CA GLY A 136 19.76 0.51 -15.05
C GLY A 136 19.60 0.57 -16.58
N SER A 137 18.38 0.51 -17.10
CA SER A 137 18.07 0.72 -18.53
C SER A 137 17.87 2.19 -18.92
N GLY A 138 18.09 3.13 -18.00
CA GLY A 138 17.90 4.57 -18.21
C GLY A 138 16.44 5.04 -18.13
N GLN A 139 15.49 4.12 -17.98
CA GLN A 139 14.07 4.45 -17.82
C GLN A 139 13.79 4.90 -16.39
N GLU A 140 13.02 5.97 -16.23
CA GLU A 140 12.52 6.41 -14.93
C GLU A 140 11.32 5.57 -14.49
N ALA A 141 11.35 5.13 -13.24
CA ALA A 141 10.33 4.32 -12.60
C ALA A 141 9.94 4.94 -11.25
N LEU A 142 8.70 4.73 -10.83
CA LEU A 142 8.28 5.06 -9.48
C LEU A 142 8.62 3.90 -8.55
N GLU A 143 9.45 4.15 -7.54
CA GLU A 143 9.79 3.19 -6.51
C GLU A 143 9.04 3.50 -5.21
N VAL A 144 8.34 2.50 -4.69
CA VAL A 144 7.59 2.57 -3.43
C VAL A 144 8.06 1.42 -2.54
N VAL A 145 8.25 1.68 -1.26
CA VAL A 145 8.76 0.70 -0.30
C VAL A 145 7.70 0.35 0.73
N PHE A 146 7.39 -0.94 0.87
CA PHE A 146 6.43 -1.47 1.84
C PHE A 146 7.07 -2.40 2.86
N ALA A 147 6.43 -2.52 4.01
CA ALA A 147 6.58 -3.63 4.93
C ALA A 147 5.22 -4.27 5.15
N LEU A 148 5.15 -5.58 4.93
CA LEU A 148 3.96 -6.39 5.15
C LEU A 148 4.15 -7.20 6.41
N ARG A 149 3.15 -7.16 7.30
CA ARG A 149 3.16 -7.94 8.53
C ARG A 149 1.95 -8.86 8.55
N GLU A 150 2.21 -10.16 8.63
CA GLU A 150 1.17 -11.17 8.74
C GLU A 150 0.33 -10.94 10.00
N THR A 151 -0.96 -11.05 9.80
CA THR A 151 -2.01 -10.96 10.81
C THR A 151 -3.01 -12.07 10.56
N TYR A 152 -3.67 -12.54 11.61
CA TYR A 152 -4.70 -13.56 11.46
C TYR A 152 -6.01 -12.89 11.09
N SER A 153 -6.60 -13.36 9.99
CA SER A 153 -7.93 -12.94 9.58
C SER A 153 -8.94 -13.44 10.61
N HIS A 154 -9.43 -12.55 11.48
CA HIS A 154 -10.66 -12.82 12.22
C HIS A 154 -11.81 -12.78 11.22
N ARG A 155 -12.14 -13.93 10.62
CA ARG A 155 -13.44 -14.08 9.95
C ARG A 155 -14.52 -14.00 11.03
N GLU A 156 -15.51 -13.16 10.75
CA GLU A 156 -16.74 -12.85 11.51
C GLU A 156 -16.65 -11.72 12.56
N GLY A 157 -17.11 -10.53 12.17
CA GLY A 157 -18.19 -9.88 12.93
C GLY A 157 -17.95 -8.50 13.55
N ILE A 158 -16.73 -7.96 13.62
CA ILE A 158 -16.53 -6.66 14.30
C ILE A 158 -15.51 -5.83 13.52
N ILE A 159 -16.02 -4.88 12.74
CA ILE A 159 -15.24 -3.69 12.38
C ILE A 159 -14.97 -2.96 13.70
N PRO A 160 -13.72 -2.72 14.13
CA PRO A 160 -13.48 -1.86 15.26
C PRO A 160 -14.08 -0.47 14.96
N CYS A 161 -15.00 -0.04 15.82
CA CYS A 161 -15.75 1.22 15.75
C CYS A 161 -14.87 2.49 15.61
N CYS A 162 -13.55 2.40 15.69
CA CYS A 162 -12.66 3.55 15.47
C CYS A 162 -12.73 4.09 14.03
N LEU A 163 -13.30 3.35 13.07
CA LEU A 163 -13.50 3.82 11.68
C LEU A 163 -14.70 4.79 11.50
N TYR A 164 -15.48 5.09 12.54
CA TYR A 164 -16.54 6.12 12.45
C TYR A 164 -16.03 7.56 12.54
N SER A 165 -14.75 7.79 12.88
CA SER A 165 -14.22 9.16 13.03
C SER A 165 -13.90 9.86 11.69
N LEU A 166 -13.88 9.13 10.58
CA LEU A 166 -13.71 9.70 9.23
C LEU A 166 -14.97 9.48 8.38
N GLY A 167 -16.09 10.05 8.81
CA GLY A 167 -17.13 10.67 7.96
C GLY A 167 -17.82 9.90 6.81
N ILE A 168 -17.50 8.63 6.54
CA ILE A 168 -18.05 7.92 5.37
C ILE A 168 -19.41 7.31 5.75
N ARG A 169 -20.49 8.01 5.38
CA ARG A 169 -21.86 7.49 5.45
C ARG A 169 -22.05 6.40 4.38
N ARG A 170 -22.06 5.13 4.76
CA ARG A 170 -22.64 4.07 3.90
C ARG A 170 -24.10 3.81 4.31
N VAL A 171 -24.99 4.01 3.35
CA VAL A 171 -26.38 3.54 3.38
C VAL A 171 -26.36 2.02 3.22
N LEU A 172 -26.56 1.28 4.31
CA LEU A 172 -26.80 -0.15 4.26
C LEU A 172 -28.25 -0.41 3.79
N LYS A 173 -28.43 -0.94 2.58
CA LYS A 173 -29.66 -1.68 2.23
C LYS A 173 -29.44 -3.15 2.53
N HIS A 174 -29.95 -3.59 3.68
CA HIS A 174 -30.12 -5.01 3.99
C HIS A 174 -31.16 -5.61 3.03
N ARG A 175 -30.74 -6.57 2.19
CA ARG A 175 -31.66 -7.47 1.49
C ARG A 175 -31.78 -8.75 2.32
N ALA A 176 -32.83 -8.82 3.14
CA ALA A 176 -33.15 -9.99 3.93
C ALA A 176 -33.61 -11.15 3.03
N SER A 177 -32.97 -12.30 3.20
CA SER A 177 -33.34 -13.59 2.61
C SER A 177 -34.54 -14.17 3.35
N SER A 178 -35.67 -14.34 2.66
CA SER A 178 -36.88 -14.98 3.21
C SER A 178 -36.97 -16.43 2.74
N ARG A 179 -36.76 -17.35 3.69
CA ARG A 179 -37.03 -18.79 3.56
C ARG A 179 -38.54 -19.00 3.51
N ARG A 180 -39.07 -19.60 2.42
CA ARG A 180 -40.35 -20.32 2.47
C ARG A 180 -40.10 -21.81 2.28
N SER A 181 -40.30 -22.52 3.38
CA SER A 181 -40.44 -23.96 3.48
C SER A 181 -41.81 -24.35 2.92
N THR A 182 -41.83 -25.13 1.84
CA THR A 182 -43.02 -25.91 1.45
C THR A 182 -42.57 -27.36 1.32
N ARG A 183 -42.94 -28.18 2.31
CA ARG A 183 -42.86 -29.64 2.22
C ARG A 183 -44.01 -30.12 1.33
N GLN A 184 -43.72 -30.88 0.29
CA GLN A 184 -44.68 -31.76 -0.35
C GLN A 184 -43.93 -33.04 -0.75
N LEU A 185 -44.37 -34.17 -0.20
CA LEU A 185 -43.93 -35.54 -0.50
C LEU A 185 -45.00 -36.24 -1.39
N PRO A 186 -44.68 -37.38 -2.04
CA PRO A 186 -45.27 -37.80 -3.32
C PRO A 186 -46.36 -38.90 -3.26
N LEU A 187 -47.11 -39.02 -4.39
CA LEU A 187 -47.88 -40.12 -5.07
C LEU A 187 -48.04 -41.51 -4.39
N PRO A 188 -49.08 -42.37 -4.66
CA PRO A 188 -49.50 -42.80 -6.02
C PRO A 188 -50.95 -43.31 -6.29
N LEU A 189 -51.21 -43.57 -7.59
CA LEU A 189 -52.11 -44.50 -8.31
C LEU A 189 -53.34 -45.14 -7.62
N SER A 190 -54.49 -45.01 -8.29
CA SER A 190 -55.41 -46.10 -8.68
C SER A 190 -56.26 -45.66 -9.86
#